data_AF-A0A6J6Y8G5-F1
#
_entry.id   AF-A0A6J6Y8G5-F1
#
_cell.length_a   1.000
_cell.length_b   1.000
_cell.length_c   1.000
_cell.angle_alpha   90.00
_cell.angle_beta   90.00
_cell.angle_gamma   90.00
#
_symmetry.space_group_name_H-M   'P 1'
#
loop_
_entity.id
_entity.type
_entity.pdbx_description
1 polymer ?
#
loop_
_entity_poly.entity_id
_entity_poly.type
_entity_poly.pdbx_seq_one_letter_code
_entity_poly.pdbx_strand_id
1 'polypeptide(L)'
;MVRDFSPSKTRRLGILVDHLVPGSKESRIAAEIMNPYVLITGTPYVDVWEAVRPSSIGITSWPQIPKGVSWKEGICSALGEPDPREMWRRILGSVKGWSDLEQPLVLAVETLIDFVTVAP
;
A
#
# COMPACT_ATOMS: atom_id res chain seq x y z
N MET A 1 11.77 -14.12 8.67
CA MET A 1 11.71 -12.65 8.58
C MET A 1 11.26 -11.99 9.88
N VAL A 2 9.97 -12.07 10.28
CA VAL A 2 9.51 -11.43 11.53
C VAL A 2 10.14 -12.05 12.79
N ARG A 3 10.23 -13.39 12.85
CA ARG A 3 10.89 -14.09 13.95
C ARG A 3 12.36 -13.70 14.08
N ASP A 4 13.08 -13.62 12.96
CA ASP A 4 14.50 -13.26 12.92
C ASP A 4 14.73 -11.80 13.35
N PHE A 5 13.76 -10.91 13.10
CA PHE A 5 13.83 -9.53 13.57
C PHE A 5 13.71 -9.40 15.10
N SER A 6 13.15 -10.40 15.80
CA SER A 6 12.98 -10.39 17.26
C SER A 6 12.39 -9.07 17.82
N PRO A 7 11.13 -8.71 17.46
CA PRO A 7 10.47 -7.50 17.94
C PRO A 7 10.38 -7.44 19.48
N SER A 8 10.64 -6.27 20.06
CA SER A 8 10.63 -6.03 21.51
C SER A 8 10.16 -4.62 21.86
N LYS A 9 10.02 -4.32 23.16
CA LYS A 9 9.63 -2.98 23.65
C LYS A 9 10.53 -1.85 23.13
N THR A 10 11.83 -2.12 22.95
CA THR A 10 12.82 -1.16 22.45
C THR A 10 13.12 -1.32 20.96
N ARG A 11 12.48 -2.29 20.30
CA ARG A 11 12.70 -2.63 18.89
C ARG A 11 11.38 -3.06 18.25
N ARG A 12 10.54 -2.08 17.94
CA ARG A 12 9.24 -2.30 17.31
C ARG A 12 9.40 -2.51 15.80
N LEU A 13 8.47 -3.26 15.20
CA LEU A 13 8.42 -3.54 13.76
C LEU A 13 7.12 -3.02 13.17
N GLY A 14 7.21 -2.05 12.27
CA GLY A 14 6.10 -1.61 11.44
C GLY A 14 6.14 -2.29 10.06
N ILE A 15 5.01 -2.79 9.58
CA ILE A 15 4.88 -3.41 8.26
C ILE A 15 3.72 -2.73 7.52
N LEU A 16 4.00 -2.17 6.35
CA LEU A 16 2.99 -1.70 5.42
C LEU A 16 2.79 -2.78 4.34
N VAL A 17 1.55 -3.22 4.15
CA VAL A 17 1.17 -4.07 3.01
C VAL A 17 0.45 -3.24 1.95
N ASP A 18 0.66 -3.59 0.67
CA ASP A 18 0.04 -2.88 -0.45
C ASP A 18 -1.49 -2.87 -0.34
N HIS A 19 -2.08 -3.95 0.19
CA HIS A 19 -3.52 -4.08 0.42
C HIS A 19 -3.82 -4.90 1.67
N LEU A 20 -4.78 -4.44 2.46
CA LEU A 20 -5.25 -5.14 3.67
C LEU A 20 -6.77 -5.33 3.60
N VAL A 21 -7.21 -6.03 2.57
CA VAL A 21 -8.63 -6.32 2.30
C VAL A 21 -9.00 -7.67 2.93
N PRO A 22 -10.16 -7.79 3.62
CA PRO A 22 -10.61 -9.06 4.17
C PRO A 22 -10.60 -10.19 3.13
N GLY A 23 -9.93 -11.30 3.45
CA GLY A 23 -9.81 -12.45 2.57
C GLY A 23 -8.61 -12.41 1.62
N SER A 24 -7.84 -11.32 1.58
CA SER A 24 -6.56 -11.28 0.85
C SER A 24 -5.50 -12.16 1.51
N LYS A 25 -4.44 -12.50 0.76
CA LYS A 25 -3.31 -13.27 1.29
C LYS A 25 -2.63 -12.53 2.44
N GLU A 26 -2.53 -11.22 2.32
CA GLU A 26 -1.90 -10.27 3.22
C GLU A 26 -2.68 -10.19 4.53
N SER A 27 -4.02 -10.15 4.47
CA SER A 27 -4.88 -10.21 5.67
C SER A 27 -4.70 -11.51 6.45
N ARG A 28 -4.51 -12.65 5.76
CA ARG A 28 -4.24 -13.94 6.39
C ARG A 28 -2.88 -13.96 7.08
N ILE A 29 -1.83 -13.51 6.40
CA ILE A 29 -0.47 -13.43 6.96
C ILE A 29 -0.43 -12.47 8.15
N ALA A 30 -1.13 -11.34 8.07
CA ALA A 30 -1.21 -10.38 9.16
C ALA A 30 -1.87 -10.98 10.41
N ALA A 31 -2.95 -11.75 10.24
CA ALA A 31 -3.66 -12.40 11.34
C ALA A 31 -2.82 -13.47 12.06
N GLU A 32 -1.86 -14.09 11.37
CA GLU A 32 -0.94 -15.07 11.97
C GLU A 32 0.14 -14.43 12.86
N ILE A 33 0.36 -13.11 12.74
CA ILE A 33 1.37 -12.37 13.50
C ILE A 33 0.69 -11.65 14.67
N MET A 34 0.49 -12.38 15.77
CA MET A 34 0.07 -11.77 17.04
C MET A 34 1.29 -11.44 17.90
N ASN A 35 1.75 -10.18 17.86
CA ASN A 35 2.84 -9.69 18.69
C ASN A 35 2.62 -8.20 19.05
N PRO A 36 2.65 -7.80 20.34
CA PRO A 36 2.40 -6.41 20.75
C PRO A 36 3.46 -5.41 20.26
N TYR A 37 4.60 -5.89 19.75
CA TYR A 37 5.69 -5.06 19.20
C TYR A 37 5.73 -5.08 17.66
N VAL A 38 4.69 -5.63 17.02
CA VAL A 38 4.50 -5.61 15.57
C VAL A 38 3.19 -4.91 15.25
N LEU A 39 3.23 -3.95 14.34
CA LEU A 39 2.05 -3.33 13.76
C LEU A 39 2.03 -3.53 12.26
N ILE A 40 0.90 -4.01 11.75
CA ILE A 40 0.67 -4.22 10.32
C ILE A 40 -0.44 -3.27 9.90
N THR A 41 -0.14 -2.37 8.98
CA THR A 41 -1.13 -1.51 8.32
C THR A 41 -1.14 -1.83 6.82
N GLY A 42 -2.16 -1.35 6.12
CA GLY A 42 -2.23 -1.44 4.68
C GLY A 42 -3.27 -0.52 4.11
N THR A 43 -3.46 -0.61 2.80
CA THR A 43 -4.42 0.23 2.09
C THR A 43 -5.73 -0.54 1.80
N PRO A 44 -6.86 0.16 1.59
CA PRO A 44 -8.10 -0.45 1.14
C PRO A 44 -8.10 -0.77 -0.36
N TYR A 45 -7.00 -0.47 -1.06
CA TYR A 45 -6.89 -0.60 -2.51
C TYR A 45 -6.49 -2.00 -2.93
N VAL A 46 -6.67 -2.32 -4.20
CA VAL A 46 -6.21 -3.60 -4.74
C VAL A 46 -4.68 -3.61 -4.90
N ASP A 47 -4.11 -2.45 -5.23
CA ASP A 47 -2.69 -2.25 -5.45
C ASP A 47 -2.29 -0.83 -5.01
N VAL A 48 -1.02 -0.65 -4.62
CA VAL A 48 -0.50 0.65 -4.16
C VAL A 48 -0.57 1.74 -5.23
N TRP A 49 -0.65 1.38 -6.52
CA TRP A 49 -0.87 2.35 -7.60
C TRP A 49 -2.13 3.18 -7.37
N GLU A 50 -3.22 2.53 -6.95
CA GLU A 50 -4.52 3.18 -6.70
C GLU A 50 -4.49 4.14 -5.49
N ALA A 51 -3.44 4.07 -4.67
CA ALA A 51 -3.21 5.01 -3.58
C ALA A 51 -2.66 6.37 -4.04
N VAL A 52 -2.30 6.53 -5.32
CA VAL A 52 -1.97 7.84 -5.90
C VAL A 52 -3.27 8.53 -6.32
N ARG A 53 -3.41 9.82 -5.98
CA ARG A 53 -4.61 10.58 -6.37
C ARG A 53 -4.77 10.60 -7.89
N PRO A 54 -5.97 10.34 -8.42
CA PRO A 54 -6.24 10.40 -9.87
C PRO A 54 -5.76 11.70 -10.52
N SER A 55 -5.99 12.84 -9.85
CA SER A 55 -5.58 14.16 -10.34
C SER A 55 -4.07 14.30 -10.53
N SER A 56 -3.25 13.60 -9.73
CA SER A 56 -1.79 13.63 -9.83
C SER A 56 -1.30 13.03 -11.15
N ILE A 57 -1.99 12.03 -11.68
CA ILE A 57 -1.67 11.38 -12.97
C ILE A 57 -2.54 11.88 -14.13
N GLY A 58 -3.37 12.90 -13.90
CA GLY A 58 -4.19 13.53 -14.94
C GLY A 58 -5.44 12.74 -15.33
N ILE A 59 -5.97 11.90 -14.44
CA ILE A 59 -7.22 11.17 -14.68
C ILE A 59 -8.28 11.58 -13.66
N THR A 60 -9.56 11.48 -14.02
CA THR A 60 -10.67 11.84 -13.12
C THR A 60 -10.86 10.81 -12.01
N SER A 61 -10.64 9.53 -12.31
CA SER A 61 -10.77 8.41 -11.38
C SER A 61 -9.98 7.21 -11.90
N TRP A 62 -9.55 6.33 -10.99
CA TRP A 62 -8.95 5.05 -11.37
C TRP A 62 -9.93 4.17 -12.17
N PRO A 63 -9.51 3.57 -13.29
CA PRO A 63 -10.33 2.61 -14.03
C PRO A 63 -10.76 1.44 -13.13
N GLN A 64 -12.02 1.05 -13.22
CA GLN A 64 -12.54 -0.11 -12.49
C GLN A 64 -12.24 -1.39 -13.27
N ILE A 65 -11.42 -2.27 -12.69
CA ILE A 65 -11.02 -3.53 -13.33
C ILE A 65 -11.91 -4.68 -12.82
N PRO A 66 -12.57 -5.44 -13.72
CA PRO A 66 -13.39 -6.58 -13.31
C PRO A 66 -12.59 -7.62 -12.53
N LYS A 67 -13.26 -8.27 -11.57
CA LYS A 67 -12.67 -9.40 -10.83
C LYS A 67 -12.28 -10.54 -11.79
N GLY A 68 -11.17 -11.21 -11.50
CA GLY A 68 -10.63 -12.29 -12.34
C GLY A 68 -9.70 -11.81 -13.46
N VAL A 69 -9.62 -10.50 -13.69
CA VAL A 69 -8.61 -9.88 -14.56
C VAL A 69 -7.43 -9.43 -13.70
N SER A 70 -6.21 -9.59 -14.22
CA SER A 70 -5.01 -9.02 -13.61
C SER A 70 -5.17 -7.50 -13.50
N TRP A 71 -5.19 -6.98 -12.26
CA TRP A 71 -5.50 -5.56 -12.01
C TRP A 71 -4.51 -4.64 -12.73
N LYS A 72 -3.20 -4.92 -12.62
CA LYS A 72 -2.15 -4.13 -13.27
C LYS A 72 -2.27 -4.14 -14.80
N GLU A 73 -2.54 -5.29 -15.40
CA GLU A 73 -2.74 -5.40 -16.85
C GLU A 73 -3.99 -4.64 -17.30
N GLY A 74 -5.08 -4.73 -16.53
CA GLY A 74 -6.32 -3.99 -16.78
C GLY A 74 -6.11 -2.48 -16.74
N ILE A 75 -5.37 -1.98 -15.75
CA ILE A 75 -5.00 -0.56 -15.64
C ILE A 75 -4.11 -0.12 -16.81
N CYS A 76 -3.09 -0.91 -17.14
CA CYS A 76 -2.21 -0.67 -18.28
C CYS A 76 -3.00 -0.51 -19.58
N SER A 77 -3.91 -1.45 -19.85
CA SER A 77 -4.82 -1.41 -21.00
C SER A 77 -5.73 -0.18 -20.99
N ALA A 78 -6.35 0.12 -19.84
CA ALA A 78 -7.29 1.24 -19.72
C ALA A 78 -6.63 2.63 -19.84
N LEU A 79 -5.37 2.75 -19.42
CA LEU A 79 -4.61 4.00 -19.46
C LEU A 79 -3.66 4.12 -20.66
N GLY A 80 -3.64 3.11 -21.53
CA GLY A 80 -2.94 3.13 -22.82
C GLY A 80 -1.42 2.95 -22.75
N GLU A 81 -0.89 2.37 -21.67
CA GLU A 81 0.53 2.02 -21.55
C GLU A 81 0.64 0.52 -21.20
N PRO A 82 1.10 -0.35 -22.12
CA PRO A 82 1.07 -1.79 -21.94
C PRO A 82 2.16 -2.34 -21.02
N ASP A 83 3.26 -1.63 -20.77
CA ASP A 83 4.32 -2.09 -19.87
C ASP A 83 4.04 -1.65 -18.42
N PRO A 84 3.79 -2.59 -17.48
CA PRO A 84 3.56 -2.24 -16.08
C PRO A 84 4.72 -1.50 -15.42
N ARG A 85 5.96 -1.71 -15.89
CA ARG A 85 7.13 -1.01 -15.34
C ARG A 85 7.13 0.45 -15.76
N GLU A 86 6.81 0.72 -17.02
CA GLU A 86 6.72 2.09 -17.55
C GLU A 86 5.52 2.83 -16.98
N MET A 87 4.38 2.14 -16.85
CA MET A 87 3.21 2.67 -16.14
C MET A 87 3.58 3.04 -14.70
N TRP A 88 4.26 2.16 -13.97
CA TRP A 88 4.70 2.47 -12.61
C TRP A 88 5.65 3.66 -12.56
N ARG A 89 6.61 3.74 -13.50
CA ARG A 89 7.55 4.87 -13.59
C ARG A 89 6.79 6.19 -13.79
N ARG A 90 5.75 6.20 -14.63
CA ARG A 90 4.88 7.36 -14.85
C ARG A 90 4.09 7.74 -13.61
N ILE A 91 3.44 6.78 -12.95
CA ILE A 91 2.67 7.00 -11.72
C ILE A 91 3.57 7.53 -10.61
N LEU A 92 4.70 6.86 -10.36
CA LEU A 92 5.65 7.28 -9.33
C LEU A 92 6.22 8.67 -9.61
N GLY A 93 6.51 8.98 -10.89
CA GLY A 93 7.01 10.28 -11.31
C GLY A 93 6.04 11.45 -11.09
N SER A 94 4.74 11.17 -10.96
CA SER A 94 3.72 12.20 -10.71
C SER A 94 3.60 12.58 -9.23
N VAL A 95 4.06 11.74 -8.31
CA VAL A 95 3.99 11.99 -6.86
C VAL A 95 5.12 12.93 -6.46
N LYS A 96 4.78 14.11 -5.95
CA LYS A 96 5.71 15.12 -5.43
C LYS A 96 5.66 15.23 -3.90
N GLY A 97 4.56 14.80 -3.29
CA GLY A 97 4.44 14.75 -1.85
C GLY A 97 3.20 14.01 -1.38
N TRP A 98 2.97 14.06 -0.06
CA TRP A 98 1.83 13.41 0.59
C TRP A 98 0.47 13.92 0.09
N SER A 99 0.41 15.14 -0.45
CA SER A 99 -0.81 15.71 -1.03
C SER A 99 -1.28 14.96 -2.29
N ASP A 100 -0.36 14.28 -2.96
CA ASP A 100 -0.62 13.54 -4.19
C ASP A 100 -1.06 12.10 -3.94
N LEU A 101 -1.15 11.71 -2.66
CA LEU A 101 -1.55 10.39 -2.21
C LEU A 101 -2.95 10.45 -1.58
N GLU A 102 -3.66 9.34 -1.69
CA GLU A 102 -4.92 9.17 -1.01
C GLU A 102 -4.72 8.99 0.51
N GLN A 103 -5.67 9.54 1.27
CA GLN A 103 -5.62 9.59 2.72
C GLN A 103 -5.34 8.22 3.40
N PRO A 104 -5.93 7.09 2.95
CA PRO A 104 -5.71 5.80 3.61
C PRO A 104 -4.24 5.36 3.62
N LEU A 105 -3.47 5.63 2.56
CA LEU A 105 -2.04 5.30 2.53
C LEU A 105 -1.25 6.21 3.48
N VAL A 106 -1.55 7.51 3.48
CA VAL A 106 -0.88 8.49 4.35
C VAL A 106 -1.10 8.11 5.82
N LEU A 107 -2.35 7.87 6.21
CA LEU A 107 -2.70 7.45 7.58
C LEU A 107 -2.04 6.13 7.98
N ALA A 108 -1.98 5.16 7.06
CA ALA A 108 -1.32 3.88 7.31
C ALA A 108 0.17 4.04 7.60
N VAL A 109 0.85 4.95 6.87
CA VAL A 109 2.26 5.26 7.08
C VAL A 109 2.48 6.05 8.37
N GLU A 110 1.66 7.08 8.65
CA GLU A 110 1.72 7.85 9.90
C GLU A 110 1.55 6.94 11.12
N THR A 111 0.54 6.07 11.08
CA THR A 111 0.27 5.08 12.13
C THR A 111 1.50 4.17 12.39
N LEU A 112 2.21 3.77 11.34
CA LEU A 112 3.44 2.98 11.49
C LEU A 112 4.59 3.80 12.08
N ILE A 113 4.75 5.06 11.63
CA ILE A 113 5.78 5.96 12.15
C ILE A 113 5.55 6.18 13.66
N ASP A 114 4.34 6.51 14.06
CA ASP A 114 3.99 6.70 15.47
C ASP A 114 4.28 5.44 16.28
N PHE A 115 3.91 4.27 15.76
CA PHE A 115 4.17 3.02 16.43
C PHE A 115 5.66 2.76 16.68
N VAL A 116 6.54 3.04 15.70
CA VAL A 116 7.97 2.74 15.82
C VAL A 116 8.78 3.86 16.47
N THR A 117 8.26 5.09 16.55
CA THR A 117 9.01 6.26 17.05
C THR A 117 8.56 6.77 18.42
N VAL A 118 7.31 6.54 18.82
CA VAL A 118 6.84 7.01 20.14
C VAL A 118 7.62 6.30 21.24
N ALA A 119 8.30 7.11 22.07
CA ALA A 119 9.09 6.64 23.20
C ALA A 119 8.22 5.75 24.12
N PRO A 120 8.75 4.65 24.64
CA PRO A 120 8.01 3.69 25.45
C PRO A 120 7.58 4.21 26.83
#